data_AF-A0A957NZ71-F1
#
_entry.id   AF-A0A957NZ71-F1
#
_cell.length_a   1.000
_cell.length_b   1.000
_cell.length_c   1.000
_cell.angle_alpha   90.00
_cell.angle_beta   90.00
_cell.angle_gamma   90.00
#
_symmetry.space_group_name_H-M   'P 1'
#
loop_
_entity.id
_entity.type
_entity.pdbx_description
1 polymer ?
#
loop_
_entity_poly.entity_id
_entity_poly.type
_entity_poly.pdbx_seq_one_letter_code
_entity_poly.pdbx_strand_id
1 'polypeptide(L)'
;MWIDALFWLTLAILFLAAFTKATLGFGESLLTIPMLTLVLGVQTAVPLVSLIAGTITLLMLVRGWQELRMAVVWRLMLAALVGVPIGVWALTF
;
A
#
# COMPACT_ATOMS: atom_id res chain seq x y z
N MET A 1 7.63 -18.02 22.92
CA MET A 1 8.86 -17.86 22.12
C MET A 1 8.58 -17.71 20.62
N TRP A 2 7.96 -18.68 19.93
CA TRP A 2 7.71 -18.55 18.48
C TRP A 2 6.68 -17.47 18.11
N ILE A 3 5.63 -17.32 18.92
CA ILE A 3 4.59 -16.31 18.71
C ILE A 3 5.15 -14.90 18.86
N ASP A 4 6.05 -14.70 19.82
CA ASP A 4 6.68 -13.41 20.09
C ASP A 4 7.53 -12.97 18.87
N ALA A 5 8.28 -13.90 18.27
CA ALA A 5 9.08 -13.62 17.08
C ALA A 5 8.22 -13.26 15.85
N LEU A 6 7.10 -13.97 15.63
CA LEU A 6 6.16 -13.67 14.54
C LEU A 6 5.49 -12.31 14.71
N PHE A 7 5.16 -11.95 15.96
CA PHE A 7 4.59 -10.66 16.29
C PHE A 7 5.58 -9.52 15.98
N TRP A 8 6.83 -9.63 16.43
CA TRP A 8 7.87 -8.64 16.13
C TRP A 8 8.17 -8.51 14.64
N LEU A 9 8.19 -9.62 13.90
CA LEU A 9 8.38 -9.61 12.45
C LEU A 9 7.23 -8.89 11.73
N THR A 10 5.99 -9.15 12.13
CA THR A 10 4.79 -8.49 11.58
C THR A 10 4.86 -6.98 11.82
N LEU A 11 5.24 -6.54 13.01
CA LEU A 11 5.42 -5.13 13.33
C LEU A 11 6.53 -4.48 12.48
N ALA A 12 7.66 -5.17 12.29
CA ALA A 12 8.76 -4.66 11.46
C ALA A 12 8.33 -4.49 9.99
N ILE A 13 7.58 -5.45 9.44
CA ILE A 13 7.04 -5.37 8.07
C ILE A 13 6.05 -4.21 7.96
N LEU A 14 5.12 -4.06 8.92
CA LEU A 14 4.16 -2.96 8.94
C LEU A 14 4.83 -1.58 9.09
N PHE A 15 5.90 -1.49 9.88
CA PHE A 15 6.69 -0.28 9.98
C PHE A 15 7.37 0.07 8.65
N LEU A 16 8.03 -0.90 8.00
CA LEU A 16 8.65 -0.69 6.70
C LEU A 16 7.62 -0.25 5.66
N ALA A 17 6.45 -0.89 5.67
CA ALA A 17 5.32 -0.57 4.81
C ALA A 17 4.86 0.89 4.97
N ALA A 18 4.61 1.32 6.21
CA ALA A 18 4.20 2.68 6.50
C ALA A 18 5.30 3.70 6.13
N PHE A 19 6.57 3.33 6.33
CA PHE A 19 7.71 4.17 5.95
C PHE A 19 7.84 4.34 4.43
N THR A 20 7.75 3.26 3.64
CA THR A 20 7.73 3.38 2.17
C THR A 20 6.49 4.09 1.69
N LYS A 21 5.34 3.97 2.36
CA LYS A 21 4.15 4.75 2.03
C LYS A 21 4.37 6.25 2.21
N ALA A 22 4.94 6.64 3.36
CA ALA A 22 5.19 8.04 3.67
C ALA A 22 6.23 8.69 2.74
N THR A 23 7.20 7.92 2.26
CA THR A 23 8.31 8.41 1.42
C THR A 23 8.05 8.27 -0.08
N LEU A 24 7.47 7.16 -0.54
CA LEU A 24 7.29 6.82 -1.96
C LEU A 24 5.83 6.94 -2.43
N GLY A 25 4.86 7.02 -1.53
CA GLY A 25 3.42 7.12 -1.84
C GLY A 25 2.75 5.83 -2.35
N PHE A 26 3.46 4.98 -3.11
CA PHE A 26 2.89 3.80 -3.78
C PHE A 26 3.58 2.45 -3.49
N GLY A 27 4.76 2.46 -2.85
CA GLY A 27 5.60 1.25 -2.63
C GLY A 27 5.16 0.33 -1.48
N GLU A 28 4.20 0.76 -0.66
CA GLU A 28 3.72 0.02 0.52
C GLU A 28 3.18 -1.37 0.15
N SER A 29 2.23 -1.44 -0.78
CA SER A 29 1.50 -2.66 -1.12
C SER A 29 2.42 -3.75 -1.69
N LEU A 30 3.45 -3.32 -2.44
CA LEU A 30 4.37 -4.21 -3.15
C LEU A 30 5.22 -5.08 -2.21
N LEU A 31 5.57 -4.54 -1.04
CA LEU A 31 6.38 -5.24 -0.03
C LEU A 31 5.50 -5.97 0.99
N THR A 32 4.44 -5.31 1.43
CA THR A 32 3.70 -5.73 2.64
C THR A 32 2.88 -6.99 2.42
N ILE A 33 2.17 -7.09 1.30
CA ILE A 33 1.30 -8.22 1.01
C ILE A 33 2.10 -9.52 0.88
N PRO A 34 3.13 -9.65 0.01
CA PRO A 34 3.87 -10.90 -0.10
C PRO A 34 4.53 -11.30 1.22
N MET A 35 5.15 -10.35 1.94
CA MET A 35 5.81 -10.66 3.21
C MET A 35 4.82 -11.12 4.30
N LEU A 36 3.67 -10.46 4.45
CA LEU A 36 2.68 -10.88 5.45
C LEU A 36 1.93 -12.14 5.05
N THR A 37 1.72 -12.38 3.75
CA THR A 37 1.09 -13.63 3.29
C THR A 37 1.94 -14.86 3.62
N LEU A 38 3.28 -14.74 3.62
CA LEU A 38 4.20 -15.80 4.03
C LEU A 38 4.14 -16.10 5.54
N VAL A 39 3.78 -15.11 6.35
CA VAL A 39 3.77 -15.20 7.83
C VAL A 39 2.41 -15.59 8.38
N LEU A 40 1.34 -14.97 7.89
CA LEU A 40 -0.02 -15.07 8.44
C LEU A 40 -0.99 -15.83 7.53
N GLY A 41 -0.60 -16.08 6.27
CA GLY A 41 -1.48 -16.61 5.23
C GLY A 41 -2.28 -15.51 4.51
N VAL A 42 -2.68 -15.80 3.27
CA VAL A 42 -3.34 -14.81 2.39
C VAL A 42 -4.68 -14.32 2.97
N GLN A 43 -5.44 -15.21 3.59
CA GLN A 43 -6.79 -14.92 4.11
C GLN A 43 -6.79 -13.91 5.26
N THR A 44 -5.70 -13.79 6.01
CA THR A 44 -5.54 -12.85 7.13
C THR A 44 -4.72 -11.63 6.72
N ALA A 45 -3.63 -11.84 5.96
CA ALA A 45 -2.74 -10.78 5.54
C ALA A 45 -3.44 -9.77 4.63
N VAL A 46 -4.24 -10.22 3.67
CA VAL A 46 -4.88 -9.32 2.70
C VAL A 46 -5.86 -8.35 3.39
N PRO A 47 -6.85 -8.80 4.20
CA PRO A 47 -7.74 -7.87 4.90
C PRO A 47 -7.02 -6.92 5.85
N LEU A 48 -6.02 -7.42 6.62
CA LEU A 48 -5.26 -6.60 7.56
C LEU A 48 -4.50 -5.49 6.84
N VAL A 49 -3.78 -5.82 5.78
CA VAL A 49 -3.02 -4.84 5.00
C VAL A 49 -3.96 -3.85 4.32
N SER A 50 -5.07 -4.30 3.75
CA SER A 50 -6.05 -3.40 3.13
C SER A 50 -6.63 -2.40 4.12
N LEU A 51 -6.93 -2.83 5.36
CA LEU A 51 -7.41 -1.93 6.41
C LEU A 51 -6.33 -0.91 6.80
N ILE A 52 -5.12 -1.38 7.11
CA ILE A 52 -4.02 -0.50 7.52
C ILE A 52 -3.68 0.50 6.40
N ALA A 53 -3.50 0.01 5.19
CA ALA A 53 -3.20 0.84 4.02
C ALA A 53 -4.34 1.84 3.78
N GLY A 54 -5.60 1.39 3.79
CA GLY A 54 -6.76 2.26 3.64
C GLY A 54 -6.78 3.37 4.69
N THR A 55 -6.59 3.03 5.96
CA THR A 55 -6.54 4.01 7.06
C THR A 55 -5.42 5.02 6.87
N ILE A 56 -4.20 4.58 6.54
CA ILE A 56 -3.08 5.51 6.33
C ILE A 56 -3.35 6.44 5.14
N THR A 57 -3.85 5.89 4.01
CA THR A 57 -4.19 6.71 2.83
C THR A 57 -5.24 7.76 3.18
N LEU A 58 -6.27 7.37 3.93
CA LEU A 58 -7.35 8.27 4.31
C LEU A 58 -6.86 9.35 5.28
N LEU A 59 -6.00 9.00 6.24
CA LEU A 59 -5.34 9.96 7.13
C LEU A 59 -4.44 10.95 6.37
N MET A 60 -3.65 10.45 5.41
CA MET A 60 -2.80 11.31 4.57
C MET A 60 -3.65 12.26 3.72
N LEU A 61 -4.77 11.78 3.17
CA LEU A 61 -5.70 12.60 2.41
C LEU A 61 -6.33 13.68 3.31
N VAL A 62 -6.88 13.32 4.47
CA VAL A 62 -7.50 14.27 5.41
C VAL A 62 -6.51 15.28 5.98
N ARG A 63 -5.23 14.93 6.12
CA ARG A 63 -4.19 15.88 6.59
C ARG A 63 -3.65 16.76 5.48
N GLY A 64 -3.49 16.23 4.27
CA GLY A 64 -2.84 16.91 3.15
C GLY A 64 -3.78 17.52 2.11
N TRP A 65 -5.11 17.38 2.25
CA TRP A 65 -6.05 17.79 1.19
C TRP A 65 -5.96 19.27 0.80
N GLN A 66 -5.62 20.16 1.73
CA GLN A 66 -5.50 21.60 1.44
C GLN A 66 -4.25 21.94 0.60
N GLU A 67 -3.23 21.10 0.65
CA GLU A 67 -1.98 21.27 -0.10
C GLU A 67 -2.04 20.60 -1.49
N LEU A 68 -3.13 19.88 -1.78
CA LEU A 68 -3.32 19.19 -3.05
C LEU A 68 -3.53 20.18 -4.19
N ARG A 69 -2.59 20.15 -5.14
CA ARG A 69 -2.75 20.83 -6.43
C ARG A 69 -3.70 20.01 -7.31
N MET A 70 -4.99 20.34 -7.25
CA MET A 70 -6.05 19.59 -7.93
C MET A 70 -5.80 19.41 -9.45
N ALA A 71 -5.18 20.41 -10.08
CA ALA A 71 -4.76 20.36 -11.48
C ALA A 71 -3.74 19.23 -11.79
N VAL A 72 -2.88 18.89 -10.83
CA VAL A 72 -1.91 17.79 -10.97
C VAL A 72 -2.59 16.46 -10.67
N VAL A 73 -3.40 16.41 -9.61
CA VAL A 73 -4.11 15.19 -9.18
C VAL A 73 -4.97 14.63 -10.30
N TRP A 74 -5.81 15.44 -10.94
CA TRP A 74 -6.70 14.93 -11.99
C TRP A 74 -5.92 14.37 -13.20
N ARG A 75 -4.80 15.02 -13.56
CA ARG A 75 -3.94 14.59 -14.67
C ARG A 75 -3.24 13.27 -14.35
N LEU A 76 -2.79 13.09 -13.10
CA LEU A 76 -2.26 11.82 -12.61
C LEU A 76 -3.34 10.73 -12.58
N MET A 77 -4.56 11.06 -12.16
CA MET A 77 -5.68 10.11 -12.17
C MET A 77 -6.02 9.64 -13.58
N LEU A 78 -6.07 10.54 -14.56
CA LEU A 78 -6.25 10.14 -15.96
C LEU A 78 -5.11 9.28 -16.49
N ALA A 79 -3.86 9.68 -16.21
CA ALA A 79 -2.69 8.92 -16.62
C ALA A 79 -2.71 7.50 -16.02
N ALA A 80 -3.12 7.35 -14.76
CA ALA A 80 -3.28 6.05 -14.11
C ALA A 80 -4.47 5.26 -14.67
N LEU A 81 -5.61 5.92 -14.93
CA LEU A 81 -6.81 5.30 -15.48
C LEU A 81 -6.54 4.64 -16.83
N VAL A 82 -5.67 5.24 -17.65
CA VAL A 82 -5.27 4.70 -18.95
C VAL A 82 -4.05 3.78 -18.82
N GLY A 83 -3.04 4.19 -18.05
CA GLY A 83 -1.77 3.46 -17.91
C GLY A 83 -1.90 2.11 -17.21
N VAL A 84 -2.75 2.00 -16.17
CA VAL A 84 -2.96 0.74 -15.44
C VAL A 84 -3.55 -0.35 -16.34
N PRO A 85 -4.71 -0.17 -17.01
CA PRO A 85 -5.27 -1.21 -17.87
C PRO A 85 -4.36 -1.54 -19.06
N ILE A 86 -3.67 -0.54 -19.64
CA ILE A 86 -2.69 -0.80 -20.70
C ILE A 86 -1.54 -1.67 -20.17
N GLY A 87 -1.02 -1.38 -18.98
CA GLY A 87 0.05 -2.17 -18.36
C GLY A 87 -0.38 -3.60 -18.07
N VAL A 88 -1.60 -3.81 -17.55
CA VAL A 88 -2.15 -5.15 -17.33
C VAL A 88 -2.34 -5.90 -18.65
N TRP A 89 -2.84 -5.22 -19.68
CA TRP A 89 -3.01 -5.82 -21.01
C TRP A 89 -1.67 -6.23 -21.62
N ALA A 90 -0.65 -5.37 -21.51
CA ALA A 90 0.71 -5.64 -21.99
C ALA A 90 1.42 -6.77 -21.25
N LEU A 91 1.06 -7.05 -20.00
CA LEU A 91 1.60 -8.20 -19.25
C LEU A 91 0.88 -9.51 -19.59
N THR A 92 -0.37 -9.41 -20.08
CA THR A 92 -1.21 -10.56 -20.42
C THR A 92 -0.90 -11.11 -21.83
N PHE A 93 -0.32 -10.27 -22.71
CA PHE A 93 0.18 -10.64 -24.04
C PHE A 93 1.66 -10.99 -24.01
#